data_AF-A0A3R5ZN65-F1
#
_entry.id   AF-A0A3R5ZN65-F1
#
_cell.length_a   1.000
_cell.length_b   1.000
_cell.length_c   1.000
_cell.angle_alpha   90.00
_cell.angle_beta   90.00
_cell.angle_gamma   90.00
#
_symmetry.space_group_name_H-M   'P 1'
#
loop_
_entity.id
_entity.type
_entity.pdbx_description
1 polymer ?
#
loop_
_entity_poly.entity_id
_entity_poly.type
_entity_poly.pdbx_seq_one_letter_code
_entity_poly.pdbx_strand_id
1 'polypeptide(L)' 'MLSTKEKTELYDELMNIIGNSQLPIDTRYLVSEAYITLKKKINKINKHHISGMLAAIKATNSYSIKVIGPRHSIIY' A
#
# COMPACT_ATOMS: atom_id res chain seq x y z
N MET A 1 -5.09 -0.96 16.32
CA MET A 1 -4.33 -2.15 15.90
C MET A 1 -5.25 -3.07 15.14
N LEU A 2 -4.86 -3.50 13.94
CA LEU A 2 -5.64 -4.43 13.11
C LEU A 2 -5.51 -5.86 13.65
N SER A 3 -6.61 -6.61 13.57
CA SER A 3 -6.63 -8.06 13.81
C SER A 3 -5.85 -8.81 12.74
N THR A 4 -5.54 -10.09 12.98
CA THR A 4 -4.84 -10.94 12.00
C THR A 4 -5.61 -11.03 10.68
N LYS A 5 -6.94 -11.22 10.73
CA LYS A 5 -7.79 -11.25 9.54
C LYS A 5 -7.72 -9.95 8.74
N GLU A 6 -7.85 -8.81 9.41
CA GLU A 6 -7.77 -7.49 8.77
C GLU A 6 -6.39 -7.22 8.16
N LYS A 7 -5.30 -7.73 8.76
CA LYS A 7 -3.95 -7.64 8.21
C LYS A 7 -3.81 -8.48 6.94
N THR A 8 -4.39 -9.68 6.91
CA THR A 8 -4.42 -10.53 5.71
C THR A 8 -5.20 -9.86 4.59
N GLU A 9 -6.40 -9.34 4.88
CA GLU A 9 -7.20 -8.60 3.88
C GLU A 9 -6.46 -7.37 3.32
N LEU A 10 -5.75 -6.63 4.18
CA LEU A 10 -4.89 -5.52 3.76
C LEU A 10 -3.76 -5.99 2.84
N TYR A 11 -3.10 -7.09 3.18
CA TYR A 11 -2.02 -7.66 2.37
C TYR A 11 -2.51 -8.11 1.00
N ASP A 12 -3.61 -8.87 0.95
CA ASP A 12 -4.18 -9.40 -0.29
C ASP A 12 -4.63 -8.26 -1.22
N GLU A 13 -5.27 -7.23 -0.68
CA GLU A 13 -5.68 -6.06 -1.47
C GLU A 13 -4.47 -5.28 -2.00
N LEU A 14 -3.42 -5.10 -1.18
CA LEU A 14 -2.19 -4.46 -1.63
C LEU A 14 -1.51 -5.24 -2.75
N MET A 15 -1.42 -6.56 -2.64
CA MET A 15 -0.86 -7.41 -3.68
C MET A 15 -1.71 -7.40 -4.95
N ASN A 16 -3.04 -7.34 -4.83
CA ASN A 16 -3.93 -7.19 -5.97
C ASN A 16 -3.70 -5.86 -6.71
N ILE A 17 -3.57 -4.74 -5.98
CA ILE A 17 -3.28 -3.43 -6.59
C ILE A 17 -1.90 -3.44 -7.25
N ILE A 18 -0.88 -3.97 -6.57
CA ILE A 18 0.50 -4.09 -7.09
C ILE A 18 0.54 -4.95 -8.34
N GLY A 19 -0.11 -6.12 -8.33
CA GLY A 19 -0.14 -7.06 -9.44
C GLY A 19 -0.84 -6.53 -10.69
N ASN A 20 -1.79 -5.61 -10.53
CA ASN A 20 -2.49 -4.94 -11.63
C ASN A 20 -1.87 -3.59 -12.04
N SER A 21 -0.81 -3.15 -11.37
CA SER A 21 -0.16 -1.87 -11.65
C SER A 21 1.03 -2.03 -12.60
N GLN A 22 1.26 -1.04 -13.46
CA GLN A 22 2.52 -0.96 -14.22
C GLN A 22 3.64 -0.45 -13.30
N LEU A 23 4.76 -1.14 -13.31
CA LEU A 23 5.97 -0.67 -12.62
C LEU A 23 6.59 0.49 -13.40
N PRO A 24 7.16 1.49 -12.70
CA PRO A 24 7.28 1.61 -11.24
C PRO A 24 6.05 2.24 -10.57
N ILE A 25 5.67 1.73 -9.40
CA ILE A 25 4.41 2.08 -8.73
C ILE A 25 4.57 3.37 -7.91
N ASP A 26 3.66 4.33 -8.12
CA ASP A 26 3.53 5.52 -7.27
C ASP A 26 2.92 5.15 -5.91
N THR A 27 3.71 5.25 -4.84
CA THR A 27 3.25 4.94 -3.48
C THR A 27 2.12 5.82 -3.00
N ARG A 28 2.04 7.09 -3.42
CA ARG A 28 0.95 7.98 -2.98
C ARG A 28 -0.37 7.54 -3.57
N TYR A 29 -0.37 7.23 -4.87
CA TYR A 29 -1.53 6.67 -5.54
C TYR A 29 -1.94 5.36 -4.87
N LEU A 30 -1.00 4.43 -4.72
CA LEU A 30 -1.26 3.11 -4.13
C LEU A 30 -1.81 3.19 -2.70
N VAL A 31 -1.24 4.04 -1.84
CA VAL A 31 -1.74 4.21 -0.45
C VAL A 31 -3.15 4.81 -0.45
N SER A 32 -3.42 5.74 -1.37
CA SER A 32 -4.75 6.36 -1.48
C SER A 32 -5.80 5.39 -2.00
N GLU A 33 -5.49 4.64 -3.05
CA GLU A 33 -6.38 3.64 -3.64
C GLU A 33 -6.67 2.51 -2.64
N ALA A 34 -5.63 1.93 -2.04
CA ALA A 34 -5.78 0.91 -1.01
C ALA A 34 -6.62 1.43 0.17
N TYR A 35 -6.45 2.69 0.58
CA TYR A 35 -7.26 3.28 1.65
C TYR A 35 -8.74 3.37 1.27
N ILE A 36 -9.06 3.85 0.07
CA ILE A 36 -10.46 3.98 -0.39
C ILE A 36 -11.13 2.61 -0.45
N THR A 37 -10.44 1.58 -0.96
CA THR A 37 -10.99 0.22 -1.07
C THR A 37 -11.14 -0.44 0.30
N LEU A 38 -10.10 -0.40 1.13
CA LEU A 38 -10.10 -1.08 2.41
C LEU A 38 -10.94 -0.37 3.47
N LYS A 39 -11.15 0.95 3.39
CA LYS A 39 -11.99 1.67 4.35
C LYS A 39 -13.45 1.18 4.34
N LYS A 40 -13.91 0.64 3.21
CA LYS A 40 -15.24 0.03 3.07
C LYS A 40 -15.33 -1.33 3.78
N LYS A 41 -14.22 -2.06 3.90
CA LYS A 41 -14.15 -3.41 4.49
C LYS A 41 -13.72 -3.38 5.96
N ILE A 42 -12.76 -2.52 6.29
CA ILE A 42 -12.06 -2.43 7.57
C ILE A 42 -12.26 -1.03 8.15
N ASN A 43 -13.19 -0.90 9.10
CA ASN A 43 -13.53 0.42 9.65
C ASN A 43 -12.33 1.11 10.35
N LYS A 44 -11.45 0.34 11.00
CA LYS A 44 -10.31 0.87 11.77
C LYS A 44 -9.07 1.19 10.92
N ILE A 45 -9.13 0.99 9.60
CA ILE A 45 -7.94 1.20 8.76
C ILE A 45 -7.60 2.69 8.61
N ASN A 46 -6.30 2.97 8.51
CA ASN A 46 -5.75 4.29 8.28
C ASN A 46 -4.54 4.17 7.33
N LYS A 47 -4.08 5.30 6.80
CA LYS A 47 -2.95 5.34 5.84
C LYS A 47 -1.63 4.84 6.44
N HIS A 48 -1.46 4.91 7.76
CA HIS A 48 -0.26 4.39 8.44
C HIS A 48 -0.21 2.86 8.44
N HIS A 49 -1.35 2.18 8.64
CA HIS A 49 -1.40 0.72 8.51
C HIS A 49 -0.99 0.27 7.11
N ILE A 50 -1.49 0.96 6.08
CA ILE A 50 -1.21 0.66 4.67
C ILE A 50 0.26 0.93 4.36
N SER A 51 0.78 2.09 4.78
CA SER A 51 2.18 2.45 4.58
C SER A 51 3.13 1.47 5.30
N GLY A 52 2.77 1.03 6.51
CA GLY A 52 3.52 0.04 7.27
C GLY A 52 3.55 -1.33 6.58
N MET A 53 2.40 -1.79 6.07
CA MET A 53 2.34 -3.04 5.32
C MET A 53 3.11 -2.95 3.99
N LEU A 54 3.00 -1.83 3.28
CA LEU A 54 3.74 -1.59 2.05
C LEU A 54 5.26 -1.63 2.27
N ALA A 55 5.74 -1.05 3.37
CA ALA A 55 7.15 -1.13 3.75
C ALA A 55 7.59 -2.58 4.01
N ALA A 56 6.75 -3.38 4.69
CA ALA A 56 7.01 -4.80 4.90
C ALA A 56 7.06 -5.58 3.58
N ILE A 57 6.13 -5.30 2.65
CA ILE A 57 6.10 -5.91 1.31
C ILE A 57 7.35 -5.55 0.50
N LYS A 58 7.80 -4.28 0.56
CA LYS A 58 9.05 -3.83 -0.09
C LYS A 58 10.28 -4.53 0.48
N ALA A 59 10.30 -4.80 1.78
CA ALA A 59 11.41 -5.50 2.42
C ALA A 59 11.48 -6.98 2.03
N THR A 60 10.34 -7.61 1.76
CA THR A 60 10.27 -9.04 1.41
C THR A 60 10.31 -9.32 -0.09
N ASN A 61 9.99 -8.34 -0.94
CA ASN A 61 9.91 -8.51 -2.39
C ASN A 61 10.72 -7.45 -3.14
N SER A 62 11.26 -7.81 -4.31
CA SER A 62 12.05 -6.91 -5.17
C SER A 62 11.19 -5.98 -6.05
N TYR A 63 10.13 -5.37 -5.51
CA TYR A 63 9.31 -4.43 -6.29
C TYR A 63 10.00 -3.07 -6.45
N SER A 64 10.04 -2.56 -7.69
CA SER A 64 10.49 -1.18 -7.97
C SER A 64 9.38 -0.18 -7.62
N ILE A 65 9.37 0.25 -6.36
CA ILE A 65 8.39 1.17 -5.81
C ILE A 65 8.96 2.59 -5.83
N LYS A 66 8.27 3.54 -6.48
CA LYS A 66 8.63 4.96 -6.50
C LYS A 66 7.91 5.72 -5.40
N VAL A 67 8.68 6.39 -4.54
CA VAL A 67 8.12 7.31 -3.55
C VAL A 67 8.05 8.71 -4.14
N ILE A 68 6.85 9.25 -4.30
CA ILE A 68 6.69 10.64 -4.71
C ILE A 68 6.65 11.52 -3.45
N GLY A 69 7.63 12.39 -3.26
CA GLY A 69 7.72 13.39 -2.18
C GLY A 69 7.01 14.72 -2.51
N PRO A 70 6.64 15.55 -1.51
CA PRO A 70 5.62 16.62 -1.60
C PRO A 70 5.72 17.60 -2.79
N ARG A 71 6.89 17.75 -3.44
CA ARG A 71 7.08 18.55 -4.66
C ARG A 71 7.11 17.73 -5.96
N HIS A 72 6.45 16.57 -5.99
CA HIS A 72 6.55 15.57 -7.07
C HIS A 72 7.97 15.02 -7.28
N SER A 73 8.85 15.16 -6.29
CA SER A 73 10.20 14.60 -6.32
C SER A 73 10.13 13.09 -6.22
N ILE A 74 10.73 12.36 -7.15
CA ILE A 74 10.76 10.90 -7.15
C ILE A 74 11.99 10.42 -6.38
N ILE A 75 11.78 9.61 -5.35
CA ILE A 75 12.82 8.90 -4.60
C ILE A 75 12.69 7.41 -4.96
N TYR A 76 13.79 6.81 -5.42
CA TYR A 76 13.89 5.39 -5.78
C TYR A 76 14.27 4.56 -4.55
#